data_AF-A0A9D7FZE8-F1
#
_entry.id   AF-A0A9D7FZE8-F1
#
_cell.length_a   1.000
_cell.length_b   1.000
_cell.length_c   1.000
_cell.angle_alpha   90.00
_cell.angle_beta   90.00
_cell.angle_gamma   90.00
#
_symmetry.space_group_name_H-M   'P 1'
#
loop_
_entity.id
_entity.type
_entity.pdbx_description
1 polymer ?
#
loop_
_entity_poly.entity_id
_entity_poly.type
_entity_poly.pdbx_seq_one_letter_code
_entity_poly.pdbx_strand_id
1 'polypeptide(L)'
;MIPLATLEIERGRIIDLSVDKEFKPRWKTCGSSFPGYQSGWFRLKNKEKALLYLTDQKKVVHLPTKKGYCLLLSPANPERFLEVLKRYRL
;
A
#
# COMPACT_ATOMS: atom_id res chain seq x y z
N MET A 1 -10.80 6.97 7.62
CA MET A 1 -9.71 7.97 7.70
C MET A 1 -8.43 7.28 8.12
N ILE A 2 -7.28 7.63 7.52
CA ILE A 2 -5.95 7.08 7.85
C ILE A 2 -5.15 8.18 8.57
N PRO A 3 -4.82 8.04 9.88
CA PRO A 3 -4.10 9.09 10.60
C PRO A 3 -2.63 9.17 10.18
N LEU A 4 -2.17 10.37 9.80
CA LEU A 4 -0.78 10.59 9.34
C LEU A 4 0.26 10.14 10.38
N ALA A 5 0.03 10.43 11.67
CA ALA A 5 0.94 10.07 12.77
C ALA A 5 1.17 8.54 12.93
N THR A 6 0.32 7.71 12.31
CA THR A 6 0.44 6.25 12.37
C THR A 6 1.28 5.68 11.22
N LEU A 7 1.56 6.46 10.19
CA LEU A 7 2.31 6.03 9.02
C LEU A 7 3.81 6.02 9.33
N GLU A 8 4.49 4.92 8.97
CA GLU A 8 5.94 4.83 9.08
C GLU A 8 6.58 5.32 7.78
N ILE A 9 6.51 6.64 7.55
CA ILE A 9 6.87 7.30 6.27
C ILE A 9 8.30 6.97 5.82
N GLU A 10 9.26 6.87 6.76
CA GLU A 10 10.65 6.50 6.46
C GLU A 10 10.81 5.07 5.90
N ARG A 11 9.86 4.18 6.21
CA ARG A 11 9.82 2.81 5.70
C ARG A 11 8.96 2.69 4.43
N GLY A 12 8.38 3.81 3.98
CA GLY A 12 7.63 3.90 2.74
C GLY A 12 8.55 3.71 1.54
N ARG A 13 8.20 2.77 0.66
CA ARG A 13 8.98 2.45 -0.54
C ARG A 13 8.09 2.10 -1.72
N ILE A 14 8.61 2.27 -2.92
CA ILE A 14 7.97 1.82 -4.15
C ILE A 14 8.39 0.37 -4.38
N ILE A 15 7.43 -0.51 -4.64
CA ILE A 15 7.63 -1.94 -4.90
C ILE A 15 6.94 -2.33 -6.21
N ASP A 16 7.38 -3.44 -6.80
CA ASP A 16 6.72 -4.08 -7.93
C ASP A 16 6.17 -5.42 -7.46
N LEU A 17 4.84 -5.56 -7.40
CA LEU A 17 4.22 -6.78 -6.89
C LEU A 17 4.51 -8.02 -7.76
N SER A 18 4.94 -7.85 -9.01
CA SER A 18 5.38 -8.96 -9.86
C SER A 18 6.72 -9.56 -9.39
N VAL A 19 7.58 -8.74 -8.79
CA VAL A 19 8.88 -9.10 -8.21
C VAL A 19 8.73 -9.40 -6.71
N ASP A 20 8.20 -8.44 -5.95
CA ASP A 20 7.96 -8.48 -4.51
C ASP A 20 6.69 -9.30 -4.17
N LYS A 21 6.70 -10.57 -4.57
CA LYS A 21 5.52 -11.46 -4.53
C LYS A 21 4.93 -11.64 -3.14
N GLU A 22 5.72 -11.41 -2.09
CA GLU A 22 5.28 -11.50 -0.70
C GLU A 22 4.16 -10.49 -0.36
N PHE A 23 4.15 -9.33 -1.02
CA PHE A 23 3.14 -8.29 -0.83
C PHE A 23 1.93 -8.46 -1.76
N LYS A 24 1.87 -9.52 -2.58
CA LYS A 24 0.70 -9.75 -3.43
C LYS A 24 -0.57 -9.97 -2.59
N PRO A 25 -1.69 -9.31 -2.92
CA PRO A 25 -2.98 -9.61 -2.30
C PRO A 25 -3.36 -11.08 -2.51
N ARG A 26 -3.70 -11.77 -1.42
CA ARG A 26 -4.09 -13.19 -1.44
C ARG A 26 -5.57 -13.38 -1.14
N TRP A 27 -6.06 -12.76 -0.07
CA TRP A 27 -7.45 -12.92 0.37
C TRP A 27 -8.11 -11.56 0.55
N LYS A 28 -9.22 -11.32 -0.15
CA LYS A 28 -10.06 -10.14 0.08
C LYS A 28 -10.90 -10.36 1.33
N THR A 29 -10.76 -9.48 2.31
CA THR A 29 -11.56 -9.51 3.55
C THR A 29 -12.72 -8.51 3.53
N CYS A 30 -12.58 -7.39 2.82
CA CYS A 30 -13.68 -6.44 2.56
C CYS A 30 -13.30 -5.52 1.39
N GLY A 31 -14.25 -5.19 0.50
CA GLY A 31 -14.03 -4.23 -0.61
C GLY A 31 -14.23 -4.82 -2.01
N SER A 32 -13.57 -4.23 -2.99
CA SER A 32 -13.74 -4.48 -4.43
C SER A 32 -12.50 -5.12 -5.05
N SER A 33 -12.70 -6.04 -6.00
CA SER A 33 -11.62 -6.68 -6.74
C SER A 33 -12.12 -7.08 -8.12
N PHE A 34 -11.53 -6.47 -9.15
CA PHE A 34 -11.80 -6.72 -10.57
C PHE A 34 -10.45 -6.78 -11.31
N PRO A 35 -10.39 -7.32 -12.54
CA PRO A 35 -9.18 -7.28 -13.35
C PRO A 35 -8.66 -5.84 -13.47
N GLY A 36 -7.41 -5.61 -13.04
CA GLY A 36 -6.80 -4.28 -13.07
C GLY A 36 -7.19 -3.32 -11.94
N TYR A 37 -8.09 -3.71 -11.00
CA TYR A 37 -8.46 -2.84 -9.88
C TYR A 37 -8.73 -3.62 -8.58
N GLN A 38 -8.10 -3.19 -7.48
CA GLN A 38 -8.32 -3.75 -6.15
C GLN A 38 -8.37 -2.65 -5.10
N SER A 39 -9.44 -2.62 -4.30
CA SER A 39 -9.59 -1.64 -3.22
C SER A 39 -10.24 -2.23 -1.98
N GLY A 40 -9.72 -1.88 -0.80
CA GLY A 40 -10.25 -2.33 0.48
C GLY A 40 -9.27 -3.20 1.27
N TRP A 41 -9.79 -4.01 2.19
CA TRP A 41 -9.01 -4.79 3.13
C TRP A 41 -8.65 -6.17 2.59
N PHE A 42 -7.36 -6.50 2.61
CA PHE A 42 -6.84 -7.76 2.13
C PHE A 42 -5.83 -8.37 3.11
N ARG A 43 -5.64 -9.67 2.98
CA ARG A 43 -4.49 -10.39 3.52
C ARG A 43 -3.49 -10.63 2.39
N LEU A 44 -2.23 -10.26 2.59
CA LEU A 44 -1.15 -10.45 1.63
C LEU A 44 -0.55 -11.86 1.74
N LYS A 45 0.32 -12.25 0.79
CA LYS A 45 0.98 -13.57 0.82
C LYS A 45 1.88 -13.76 2.04
N ASN A 46 2.56 -12.71 2.49
CA ASN A 46 3.33 -12.69 3.74
C ASN A 46 2.47 -12.69 5.02
N LYS A 47 1.14 -12.83 4.90
CA LYS A 47 0.14 -12.83 5.98
C LYS A 47 -0.10 -11.47 6.64
N GLU A 48 0.52 -10.39 6.15
CA GLU A 48 0.24 -9.03 6.60
C GLU A 48 -1.17 -8.60 6.17
N LYS A 49 -1.81 -7.78 7.01
CA LYS A 49 -3.07 -7.12 6.67
C LYS A 49 -2.76 -5.84 5.88
N ALA A 50 -3.47 -5.60 4.79
CA ALA A 50 -3.27 -4.41 3.98
C ALA A 50 -4.59 -3.71 3.63
N LEU A 51 -4.54 -2.38 3.58
CA LEU A 51 -5.56 -1.56 2.94
C LEU A 51 -5.05 -1.16 1.56
N LEU A 52 -5.77 -1.60 0.53
CA LEU A 52 -5.36 -1.47 -0.86
C LEU A 52 -6.14 -0.36 -1.58
N TYR A 53 -5.45 0.34 -2.47
CA TYR A 53 -6.02 1.12 -3.57
C TYR A 53 -5.10 0.98 -4.78
N LEU A 54 -5.31 -0.08 -5.56
CA LEU A 54 -4.43 -0.51 -6.64
C LEU A 54 -5.16 -0.49 -7.98
N THR A 55 -4.58 0.23 -8.94
CA THR A 55 -4.89 0.25 -10.37
C THR A 55 -3.68 -0.19 -11.21
N ASP A 56 -2.47 -0.15 -10.64
CA ASP A 56 -1.23 -0.67 -11.21
C ASP A 56 -0.51 -1.51 -10.14
N GLN A 57 0.03 -2.66 -10.54
CA GLN A 57 0.77 -3.58 -9.67
C GLN A 57 2.28 -3.43 -9.76
N LYS A 58 2.81 -2.70 -10.75
CA LYS A 58 4.25 -2.54 -10.99
C LYS A 58 4.86 -1.37 -10.22
N LYS A 59 4.05 -0.36 -9.91
CA LYS A 59 4.47 0.86 -9.24
C LYS A 59 3.59 1.12 -8.03
N VAL A 60 3.86 0.38 -6.96
CA VAL A 60 3.04 0.39 -5.74
C VAL A 60 3.83 1.01 -4.60
N VAL A 61 3.27 2.04 -3.98
CA VAL A 61 3.75 2.54 -2.69
C VAL A 61 3.31 1.55 -1.61
N HIS A 62 4.27 0.87 -1.02
CA HIS A 62 4.11 0.12 0.22
C HIS A 62 4.46 1.03 1.40
N LEU A 63 3.48 1.28 2.27
CA LEU A 63 3.61 2.16 3.41
C LEU A 63 3.15 1.45 4.70
N PRO A 64 4.08 0.98 5.55
CA PRO A 64 3.76 0.39 6.84
C PRO A 64 3.07 1.39 7.78
N THR A 65 2.33 0.85 8.74
CA THR A 65 1.72 1.64 9.80
C THR A 65 1.97 1.01 11.17
N LYS A 66 1.96 1.84 12.21
CA LYS A 66 2.02 1.42 13.62
C LYS A 66 0.75 0.67 14.09
N LYS A 67 -0.24 0.47 13.22
CA LYS A 67 -1.55 -0.12 13.54
C LYS A 67 -1.68 -1.59 13.10
N GLY A 68 -0.58 -2.26 12.77
CA GLY A 68 -0.58 -3.69 12.41
C GLY A 68 -1.16 -3.98 11.03
N TYR A 69 -1.15 -2.99 10.13
CA TYR A 69 -1.45 -3.16 8.72
C TYR A 69 -0.57 -2.21 7.88
N CYS A 70 -0.43 -2.49 6.59
CA CYS A 70 0.21 -1.59 5.64
C CYS A 70 -0.78 -1.03 4.62
N LEU A 71 -0.38 0.05 3.94
CA LEU A 71 -1.06 0.54 2.75
C LEU A 71 -0.31 0.05 1.52
N LEU A 72 -1.06 -0.40 0.51
CA LEU A 72 -0.54 -0.53 -0.85
C LEU A 72 -1.34 0.39 -1.76
N LEU A 73 -0.67 1.39 -2.34
CA LEU A 73 -1.29 2.44 -3.14
C LEU A 73 -0.59 2.51 -4.50
N SER A 74 -1.35 2.72 -5.58
CA SER A 74 -0.77 3.00 -6.91
C SER A 74 -1.10 4.43 -7.35
N PRO A 75 -0.55 5.47 -6.69
CA PRO A 75 -0.73 6.84 -7.15
C PRO A 75 -0.08 7.03 -8.53
N ALA A 76 -0.56 8.03 -9.28
CA ALA A 76 -0.03 8.33 -10.61
C ALA A 76 1.48 8.66 -10.61
N ASN A 77 1.99 9.24 -9.51
CA ASN A 77 3.41 9.53 -9.31
C ASN A 77 3.85 9.07 -7.90
N PRO A 78 4.29 7.81 -7.75
CA PRO A 78 4.72 7.23 -6.47
C PRO A 78 5.88 7.97 -5.81
N GLU A 79 6.82 8.47 -6.60
CA GLU A 79 8.00 9.19 -6.13
C GLU A 79 7.59 10.52 -5.48
N ARG A 80 6.81 11.33 -6.21
CA ARG A 80 6.22 12.59 -5.70
C ARG A 80 5.35 12.35 -4.48
N PHE A 81 4.57 11.27 -4.48
CA PHE A 81 3.70 10.91 -3.34
C PHE A 81 4.52 10.72 -2.06
N LEU A 82 5.58 9.91 -2.11
CA LEU A 82 6.46 9.68 -0.95
C LEU A 82 7.25 10.94 -0.57
N GLU A 83 7.73 11.71 -1.56
CA GLU A 83 8.41 12.98 -1.33
C GLU A 83 7.53 13.95 -0.54
N VAL A 84 6.27 14.13 -0.95
CA VAL A 84 5.32 15.02 -0.30
C VAL A 84 5.00 14.53 1.11
N LEU A 85 4.79 13.22 1.32
CA LEU A 85 4.56 12.67 2.66
C LEU A 85 5.71 12.98 3.63
N LYS A 86 6.96 12.87 3.16
CA LYS A 86 8.14 13.20 3.98
C LYS A 86 8.16 14.66 4.43
N ARG A 87 7.63 15.59 3.61
CA ARG A 87 7.55 17.02 3.96
C ARG A 87 6.51 17.33 5.05
N TYR A 88 5.43 16.54 5.13
CA TYR A 88 4.39 16.69 6.15
C TYR A 88 4.73 16.05 7.50
N ARG A 89 5.96 15.55 7.68
CA ARG A 89 6.46 14.99 8.94
C ARG A 89 6.96 16.08 9.93
N LEU A 90 6.48 17.32 9.79
CA LEU A 90 6.75 18.42 10.72
C LEU A 90 5.97 18.22 12.01
#